data_AF-A0A842RVG3-F1
#
_entry.id   AF-A0A842RVG3-F1
#
_cell.length_a   1.000
_cell.length_b   1.000
_cell.length_c   1.000
_cell.angle_alpha   90.00
_cell.angle_beta   90.00
_cell.angle_gamma   90.00
#
_symmetry.space_group_name_H-M   'P 1'
#
loop_
_entity.id
_entity.type
_entity.pdbx_description
1 polymer ?
#
loop_
_entity_poly.entity_id
_entity_poly.type
_entity_poly.pdbx_seq_one_letter_code
_entity_poly.pdbx_strand_id
1 'polypeptide(L)'
;MFLDKLKEFPPRLYLVIMTIGTFILFILINQLVFAPLSKLVSTYNVLDFEFAWTVERIAVIFGVWGTEGIEAQALGVYWDFLYIIGYGFFISGCILLVSRNLSGKYQKIGLYFTIIPLIAGLFDLIENINLLIMLQNPASFSAAVPFIASISALIKFSLLILGIGFFFIALILLVIRIIKNRLT
;
A
#
# COMPACT_ATOMS: atom_id res chain seq x y z
N MET A 1 -2.54 -25.14 10.76
CA MET A 1 -1.52 -24.15 10.35
C MET A 1 -2.05 -22.75 10.68
N PHE A 2 -1.24 -21.74 11.03
CA PHE A 2 -1.74 -20.39 11.41
C PHE A 2 -2.77 -19.83 10.40
N LEU A 3 -2.54 -20.04 9.11
CA LEU A 3 -3.40 -19.61 8.02
C LEU A 3 -4.76 -20.31 7.97
N ASP A 4 -4.90 -21.52 8.52
CA ASP A 4 -6.21 -22.19 8.55
C ASP A 4 -7.21 -21.43 9.42
N LYS A 5 -6.72 -20.71 10.44
CA LYS A 5 -7.56 -19.84 11.28
C LYS A 5 -8.22 -18.74 10.46
N LEU A 6 -7.57 -18.27 9.39
CA LEU A 6 -8.12 -17.23 8.52
C LEU A 6 -9.38 -17.67 7.77
N LYS A 7 -9.68 -18.98 7.69
CA LYS A 7 -10.93 -19.48 7.10
C LYS A 7 -12.16 -19.04 7.90
N GLU A 8 -12.00 -18.89 9.21
CA GLU A 8 -13.12 -18.65 10.14
C GLU A 8 -12.98 -17.31 10.88
N PHE A 9 -11.76 -16.90 11.22
CA PHE A 9 -11.46 -15.67 11.96
C PHE A 9 -10.72 -14.62 11.10
N PRO A 10 -11.11 -13.33 11.13
CA PRO A 10 -12.22 -12.76 11.89
C PRO A 10 -13.59 -13.19 11.33
N PRO A 11 -14.69 -13.19 12.12
CA PRO A 11 -16.01 -13.53 11.59
C PRO A 11 -16.39 -12.60 10.43
N ARG A 12 -17.21 -13.11 9.49
CA ARG A 12 -17.49 -12.43 8.21
C ARG A 12 -17.98 -10.99 8.38
N LEU A 13 -18.88 -10.73 9.33
CA LEU A 13 -19.40 -9.39 9.59
C LEU A 13 -18.26 -8.42 9.98
N TYR A 14 -17.43 -8.78 10.95
CA TYR A 14 -16.30 -7.96 11.37
C TYR A 14 -15.29 -7.77 10.24
N LEU A 15 -15.01 -8.80 9.45
CA LEU A 15 -14.13 -8.67 8.29
C LEU A 15 -14.64 -7.62 7.28
N VAL A 16 -15.94 -7.64 6.98
CA VAL A 16 -16.58 -6.65 6.09
C VAL A 16 -16.51 -5.25 6.71
N ILE A 17 -16.85 -5.10 7.99
CA ILE A 17 -16.78 -3.80 8.69
C ILE A 17 -15.35 -3.25 8.65
N MET A 18 -14.35 -4.07 8.97
CA MET A 18 -12.94 -3.67 8.90
C MET A 18 -12.54 -3.27 7.49
N THR A 19 -12.90 -4.06 6.48
CA THR A 19 -12.53 -3.81 5.07
C THR A 19 -13.15 -2.50 4.57
N ILE A 20 -14.43 -2.24 4.89
CA ILE A 20 -15.11 -1.00 4.53
C ILE A 20 -14.52 0.18 5.31
N GLY A 21 -14.27 0.02 6.61
CA GLY A 21 -13.68 1.06 7.44
C GLY A 21 -12.29 1.49 6.94
N THR A 22 -11.43 0.53 6.60
CA THR A 22 -10.09 0.81 6.07
C THR A 22 -10.12 1.35 4.64
N PHE A 23 -11.12 0.94 3.83
CA PHE A 23 -11.38 1.56 2.53
C PHE A 23 -11.77 3.04 2.67
N ILE A 24 -12.69 3.36 3.59
CA ILE A 24 -13.09 4.74 3.85
C ILE A 24 -11.89 5.56 4.32
N LEU A 25 -11.10 5.05 5.27
CA LEU A 25 -9.88 5.70 5.74
C LEU A 25 -8.90 5.99 4.59
N PHE A 26 -8.63 4.99 3.76
CA PHE A 26 -7.79 5.11 2.57
C PHE A 26 -8.28 6.21 1.62
N ILE A 27 -9.58 6.21 1.27
CA ILE A 27 -10.16 7.21 0.38
C ILE A 27 -10.12 8.61 1.00
N LEU A 28 -10.44 8.75 2.29
CA LEU A 28 -10.45 10.04 2.97
C LEU A 28 -9.06 10.66 3.00
N ILE A 29 -8.03 9.91 3.36
CA ILE A 29 -6.65 10.43 3.35
C ILE A 29 -6.23 10.80 1.92
N ASN A 30 -6.52 9.96 0.93
CA ASN A 30 -6.18 10.26 -0.46
C ASN A 30 -6.84 11.56 -0.95
N GLN A 31 -8.12 11.78 -0.65
CA GLN A 31 -8.86 12.95 -1.13
C GLN A 31 -8.56 14.22 -0.33
N LEU A 32 -8.37 14.12 0.99
CA LEU A 32 -8.19 15.28 1.86
C LEU A 32 -6.73 15.70 2.03
N VAL A 33 -5.78 14.78 1.83
CA VAL A 33 -4.35 15.02 2.02
C VAL A 33 -3.59 14.93 0.70
N PHE A 34 -3.59 13.78 0.04
CA PHE A 34 -2.70 13.55 -1.10
C PHE A 34 -3.13 14.25 -2.39
N ALA A 35 -4.43 14.33 -2.69
CA ALA A 35 -4.92 15.02 -3.88
C ALA A 35 -4.67 16.54 -3.87
N PRO A 36 -4.80 17.25 -2.73
CA PRO A 36 -4.31 18.63 -2.60
C PRO A 36 -2.79 18.72 -2.71
N LEU A 37 -2.05 17.84 -2.01
CA LEU A 37 -0.59 17.85 -1.99
C LEU A 37 0.01 17.66 -3.40
N SER A 38 -0.55 16.75 -4.20
CA SER A 38 -0.08 16.50 -5.57
C SER A 38 -0.21 17.72 -6.49
N LYS A 39 -1.12 18.66 -6.18
CA LYS A 39 -1.27 19.91 -6.94
C LYS A 39 -0.21 20.95 -6.54
N LEU A 40 0.24 20.92 -5.28
CA LEU A 40 1.27 21.81 -4.77
C LEU A 40 2.65 21.46 -5.36
N VAL A 41 2.97 20.16 -5.49
CA VAL A 41 4.26 19.67 -6.01
C VAL A 41 4.15 19.14 -7.45
N SER A 42 3.64 19.95 -8.37
CA SER A 42 3.20 19.47 -9.70
C SER A 42 4.29 18.91 -10.63
N THR A 43 5.56 19.29 -10.46
CA THR A 43 6.65 18.88 -11.37
C THR A 43 7.23 17.51 -11.03
N TYR A 44 7.43 17.25 -9.73
CA TYR A 44 7.88 15.96 -9.22
C TYR A 44 6.90 15.55 -8.13
N ASN A 45 6.20 14.44 -8.34
CA ASN A 45 5.24 13.93 -7.38
C ASN A 45 5.94 13.03 -6.34
N VAL A 46 5.16 12.44 -5.43
CA VAL A 46 5.70 11.57 -4.40
C VAL A 46 6.44 10.34 -4.97
N LEU A 47 5.97 9.74 -6.06
CA LEU A 47 6.63 8.58 -6.68
C LEU A 47 7.99 8.96 -7.27
N ASP A 48 8.15 10.16 -7.82
CA ASP A 48 9.45 10.64 -8.29
C ASP A 48 10.48 10.73 -7.14
N PHE A 49 10.01 11.05 -5.94
CA PHE A 49 10.82 11.12 -4.72
C PHE A 49 11.11 9.72 -4.15
N GLU A 50 10.11 8.86 -4.05
CA GLU A 50 10.26 7.46 -3.63
C GLU A 50 11.26 6.71 -4.51
N PHE A 51 11.25 6.96 -5.82
CA PHE A 51 12.14 6.34 -6.81
C PHE A 51 13.32 7.23 -7.22
N ALA A 52 13.78 8.12 -6.34
CA ALA A 52 14.91 8.98 -6.66
C ALA A 52 16.26 8.25 -6.67
N TRP A 53 16.42 7.17 -5.89
CA TRP A 53 17.62 6.31 -5.74
C TRP A 53 18.90 6.98 -5.23
N THR A 54 19.19 8.22 -5.60
CA THR A 54 20.47 8.89 -5.33
C THR A 54 20.29 10.28 -4.72
N VAL A 55 21.33 10.74 -4.00
CA VAL A 55 21.35 12.08 -3.36
C VAL A 55 21.20 13.19 -4.40
N GLU A 56 21.82 13.04 -5.57
CA GLU A 56 21.80 14.02 -6.65
C GLU A 56 20.37 14.19 -7.19
N ARG A 57 19.63 13.10 -7.34
CA ARG A 57 18.24 13.15 -7.77
C ARG A 57 17.34 13.80 -6.73
N ILE A 58 17.57 13.50 -5.45
CA ILE A 58 16.88 14.17 -4.34
C ILE A 58 17.14 15.68 -4.36
N ALA A 59 18.39 16.10 -4.56
CA ALA A 59 18.74 17.52 -4.63
C ALA A 59 18.02 18.25 -5.78
N VAL A 60 17.84 17.59 -6.93
CA VAL A 60 17.04 18.14 -8.04
C VAL A 60 15.57 18.29 -7.64
N ILE A 61 14.98 17.28 -7.01
CA ILE A 61 13.58 17.31 -6.58
C ILE A 61 13.36 18.39 -5.52
N PHE A 62 14.20 18.43 -4.49
CA PHE A 62 14.14 19.41 -3.41
C PHE A 62 14.39 20.84 -3.91
N GLY A 63 15.28 21.02 -4.89
CA GLY A 63 15.49 22.30 -5.55
C GLY A 63 14.24 22.84 -6.26
N VAL A 64 13.41 21.95 -6.82
CA VAL A 64 12.14 22.33 -7.47
C VAL A 64 11.02 22.53 -6.45
N TRP A 65 10.95 21.69 -5.42
CA TRP A 65 9.93 21.82 -4.36
C TRP A 65 10.14 23.05 -3.48
N GLY A 66 11.39 23.47 -3.26
CA GLY A 66 11.72 24.51 -2.30
C GLY A 66 11.28 24.15 -0.88
N THR A 67 11.38 25.11 0.03
CA THR A 67 11.05 24.90 1.45
C THR A 67 9.58 24.51 1.66
N GLU A 68 8.66 25.20 0.99
CA GLU A 68 7.21 24.95 1.13
C GLU A 68 6.83 23.53 0.67
N GLY A 69 7.35 23.09 -0.47
CA GLY A 69 7.06 21.74 -0.97
C GLY A 69 7.66 20.64 -0.09
N ILE A 70 8.86 20.86 0.47
CA ILE A 70 9.50 19.93 1.41
C ILE A 70 8.69 19.82 2.72
N GLU A 71 8.28 20.95 3.30
CA GLU A 71 7.46 20.97 4.53
C GLU A 71 6.10 20.30 4.31
N ALA A 72 5.43 20.62 3.19
CA ALA A 72 4.16 20.01 2.84
C ALA A 72 4.30 18.50 2.60
N GLN A 73 5.40 18.05 1.97
CA GLN A 73 5.66 16.62 1.81
C GLN A 73 5.99 15.92 3.12
N ALA A 74 6.70 16.56 4.05
CA ALA A 74 6.91 16.00 5.38
C ALA A 74 5.59 15.73 6.08
N LEU A 75 4.64 16.67 6.02
CA LEU A 75 3.27 16.48 6.52
C LEU A 75 2.54 15.35 5.78
N GLY A 76 2.70 15.26 4.46
CA GLY A 76 2.17 14.16 3.65
C GLY A 76 2.66 12.79 4.12
N VAL A 77 3.96 12.63 4.33
CA VAL A 77 4.57 11.38 4.80
C VAL A 77 4.09 11.01 6.21
N TYR A 78 3.85 11.98 7.10
CA TYR A 78 3.23 11.68 8.40
C TYR A 78 1.82 11.08 8.27
N TRP A 79 1.01 11.61 7.35
CA TRP A 79 -0.31 11.03 7.05
C TRP A 79 -0.21 9.66 6.39
N ASP A 80 0.88 9.40 5.66
CA ASP A 80 1.07 8.14 4.96
C ASP A 80 1.21 6.94 5.92
N PHE A 81 1.75 7.14 7.13
CA PHE A 81 1.73 6.11 8.18
C PHE A 81 0.32 5.57 8.48
N LEU A 82 -0.69 6.45 8.48
CA LEU A 82 -2.08 6.05 8.67
C LEU A 82 -2.69 5.49 7.36
N TYR A 83 -2.24 6.00 6.22
CA TYR A 83 -2.64 5.50 4.90
C TYR A 83 -2.24 4.04 4.66
N ILE A 84 -1.06 3.63 5.14
CA ILE A 84 -0.59 2.23 5.14
C ILE A 84 -1.61 1.30 5.79
N ILE A 85 -2.18 1.70 6.92
CA ILE A 85 -3.22 0.94 7.61
C ILE A 85 -4.48 0.87 6.71
N GLY A 86 -4.86 1.98 6.09
CA GLY A 86 -5.98 2.07 5.17
C GLY A 86 -5.87 1.08 4.01
N TYR A 87 -4.88 1.27 3.12
CA TYR A 87 -4.77 0.44 1.92
C TYR A 87 -4.38 -1.01 2.26
N GLY A 88 -3.50 -1.23 3.23
CA GLY A 88 -2.94 -2.55 3.53
C GLY A 88 -4.03 -3.51 4.01
N PHE A 89 -4.83 -3.07 4.99
CA PHE A 89 -5.95 -3.86 5.49
C PHE A 89 -7.13 -3.90 4.52
N PHE A 90 -7.36 -2.85 3.71
CA PHE A 90 -8.39 -2.89 2.67
C PHE A 90 -8.11 -3.99 1.64
N ILE A 91 -6.92 -4.01 1.04
CA ILE A 91 -6.56 -5.00 0.03
C ILE A 91 -6.51 -6.41 0.65
N SER A 92 -5.92 -6.54 1.85
CA SER A 92 -5.89 -7.81 2.59
C SER A 92 -7.31 -8.34 2.86
N GLY A 93 -8.22 -7.47 3.30
CA GLY A 93 -9.62 -7.80 3.57
C GLY A 93 -10.38 -8.25 2.32
N CYS A 94 -10.20 -7.54 1.20
CA CYS A 94 -10.74 -7.92 -0.11
C CYS A 94 -10.28 -9.32 -0.55
N ILE A 95 -8.96 -9.60 -0.46
CA ILE A 95 -8.41 -10.92 -0.79
C ILE A 95 -9.01 -11.99 0.12
N LEU A 96 -9.09 -11.75 1.42
CA LEU A 96 -9.60 -12.74 2.38
C LEU A 96 -11.08 -13.04 2.16
N LEU A 97 -11.90 -12.01 1.92
CA LEU A 97 -13.33 -12.14 1.65
C LEU A 97 -13.59 -13.03 0.44
N VAL A 98 -12.86 -12.82 -0.66
CA VAL A 98 -12.99 -13.65 -1.86
C VAL A 98 -12.45 -15.06 -1.62
N SER A 99 -11.26 -15.17 -1.02
CA SER A 99 -10.56 -16.45 -0.82
C SER A 99 -11.34 -17.42 0.06
N ARG A 100 -12.07 -16.94 1.08
CA ARG A 100 -12.94 -17.79 1.91
C ARG A 100 -14.06 -18.48 1.14
N ASN A 101 -14.48 -17.91 0.02
CA ASN A 101 -15.52 -18.49 -0.84
C ASN A 101 -14.94 -19.43 -1.92
N LEU A 102 -13.62 -19.59 -2.00
CA LEU A 102 -12.96 -20.58 -2.84
C LEU A 102 -12.77 -21.91 -2.07
N SER A 103 -12.30 -22.95 -2.74
CA SER A 103 -12.00 -24.26 -2.13
C SER A 103 -10.68 -24.83 -2.64
N GLY A 104 -10.17 -25.84 -1.94
CA GLY A 104 -8.96 -26.59 -2.32
C GLY A 104 -7.72 -25.70 -2.45
N LYS A 105 -6.94 -25.92 -3.53
CA LYS A 105 -5.67 -25.21 -3.77
C LYS A 105 -5.83 -23.69 -3.86
N TYR A 106 -6.91 -23.20 -4.46
CA TYR A 106 -7.13 -21.78 -4.68
C TYR A 106 -7.44 -21.03 -3.38
N GLN A 107 -8.22 -21.64 -2.49
CA GLN A 107 -8.43 -21.10 -1.15
C GLN A 107 -7.09 -21.04 -0.40
N LYS A 108 -6.31 -22.12 -0.40
CA LYS A 108 -5.02 -22.15 0.30
C LYS A 108 -4.09 -21.03 -0.17
N ILE A 109 -3.91 -20.87 -1.49
CA ILE A 109 -3.10 -19.78 -2.06
C ILE A 109 -3.63 -18.42 -1.62
N GLY A 110 -4.95 -18.21 -1.67
CA GLY A 110 -5.55 -16.93 -1.27
C GLY A 110 -5.35 -16.55 0.20
N LEU A 111 -5.28 -17.54 1.10
CA LEU A 111 -4.94 -17.29 2.51
C LEU A 111 -3.49 -16.81 2.68
N TYR A 112 -2.54 -17.27 1.86
CA TYR A 112 -1.17 -16.72 1.85
C TYR A 112 -1.16 -15.30 1.27
N PHE A 113 -1.85 -15.08 0.16
CA PHE A 113 -1.93 -13.77 -0.50
C PHE A 113 -2.60 -12.71 0.37
N THR A 114 -3.45 -13.10 1.33
CA THR A 114 -4.03 -12.17 2.31
C THR A 114 -2.98 -11.41 3.11
N ILE A 115 -1.80 -11.98 3.35
CA ILE A 115 -0.74 -11.37 4.16
C ILE A 115 0.15 -10.42 3.32
N ILE A 116 0.20 -10.62 1.99
CA ILE A 116 1.10 -9.88 1.10
C ILE A 116 0.94 -8.35 1.20
N PRO A 117 -0.27 -7.76 1.19
CA PRO A 117 -0.43 -6.31 1.35
C PRO A 117 0.05 -5.79 2.70
N LEU A 118 -0.01 -6.61 3.76
CA LEU A 118 0.48 -6.21 5.09
C LEU A 118 2.01 -6.19 5.12
N ILE A 119 2.66 -7.15 4.45
CA ILE A 119 4.11 -7.13 4.27
C ILE A 119 4.53 -5.92 3.44
N ALA A 120 3.79 -5.58 2.38
CA ALA A 120 4.03 -4.36 1.61
C ALA A 120 4.02 -3.11 2.50
N GLY A 121 3.03 -3.03 3.40
CA GLY A 121 2.96 -1.96 4.41
C GLY A 121 4.19 -1.88 5.32
N LEU A 122 4.84 -3.01 5.66
CA LEU A 122 6.08 -2.98 6.44
C LEU A 122 7.24 -2.36 5.66
N PHE A 123 7.35 -2.63 4.36
CA PHE A 123 8.33 -1.96 3.50
C PHE A 123 8.00 -0.48 3.34
N ASP A 124 6.73 -0.13 3.28
CA ASP A 124 6.26 1.26 3.23
C ASP A 124 6.63 2.04 4.52
N LEU A 125 6.58 1.41 5.69
CA LEU A 125 7.08 2.02 6.92
C LEU A 125 8.58 2.34 6.85
N ILE A 126 9.39 1.41 6.34
CA ILE A 126 10.84 1.61 6.18
C ILE A 126 11.10 2.76 5.20
N GLU A 127 10.35 2.77 4.10
CA GLU A 127 10.40 3.77 3.06
C GLU A 127 10.09 5.17 3.63
N ASN A 128 8.93 5.34 4.28
CA ASN A 128 8.51 6.59 4.91
C ASN A 128 9.48 7.13 5.96
N ILE A 129 10.10 6.25 6.77
CA ILE A 129 11.15 6.68 7.71
C ILE A 129 12.33 7.30 6.96
N ASN A 130 12.78 6.69 5.86
CA ASN A 130 13.88 7.22 5.06
C ASN A 130 13.49 8.50 4.31
N LEU A 131 12.24 8.62 3.84
CA LEU A 131 11.73 9.88 3.29
C LEU A 131 11.80 11.01 4.32
N LEU A 132 11.32 10.77 5.55
CA LEU A 132 11.37 11.77 6.62
C LEU A 132 12.81 12.18 6.96
N ILE A 133 13.75 11.23 6.98
CA ILE A 133 15.18 11.55 7.20
C ILE A 133 15.67 12.56 6.16
N MET A 134 15.34 12.35 4.88
CA MET A 134 15.72 13.25 3.79
C MET A 134 15.01 14.60 3.90
N LEU A 135 13.70 14.61 4.14
CA LEU A 135 12.89 15.84 4.23
C LEU A 135 13.28 16.73 5.42
N GLN A 136 13.65 16.12 6.55
CA GLN A 136 14.06 16.86 7.75
C GLN A 136 15.52 17.33 7.71
N ASN A 137 16.36 16.68 6.90
CA ASN A 137 17.77 17.03 6.77
C ASN A 137 18.16 17.26 5.30
N PRO A 138 17.48 18.16 4.57
CA PRO A 138 17.57 18.22 3.10
C PRO A 138 18.97 18.54 2.56
N ALA A 139 19.85 19.10 3.39
CA ALA A 139 21.25 19.40 3.04
C ALA A 139 22.26 18.34 3.52
N SER A 140 21.83 17.35 4.32
CA SER A 140 22.76 16.42 4.97
C SER A 140 22.11 15.06 5.29
N PHE A 141 22.24 14.11 4.37
CA PHE A 141 21.90 12.71 4.59
C PHE A 141 22.87 11.80 3.82
N SER A 142 23.01 10.56 4.28
CA SER A 142 23.86 9.56 3.63
C SER A 142 23.23 9.07 2.31
N ALA A 143 24.06 8.71 1.33
CA ALA A 143 23.60 8.09 0.08
C ALA A 143 22.85 6.76 0.27
N ALA A 144 23.01 6.10 1.43
CA ALA A 144 22.24 4.91 1.76
C ALA A 144 20.74 5.19 1.95
N VAL A 145 20.37 6.40 2.39
CA VAL A 145 18.97 6.76 2.72
C VAL A 145 18.05 6.71 1.49
N PRO A 146 18.31 7.45 0.39
CA PRO A 146 17.48 7.36 -0.82
C PRO A 146 17.51 5.95 -1.44
N PHE A 147 18.62 5.23 -1.35
CA PHE A 147 18.70 3.85 -1.83
C PHE A 147 17.77 2.90 -1.06
N ILE A 148 17.77 2.99 0.28
CA ILE A 148 16.89 2.18 1.14
C ILE A 148 15.42 2.55 0.92
N ALA A 149 15.11 3.84 0.77
CA ALA A 149 13.76 4.27 0.41
C ALA A 149 13.31 3.65 -0.92
N SER A 150 14.10 3.83 -1.99
CA SER A 150 13.72 3.36 -3.32
C SER A 150 13.65 1.84 -3.46
N ILE A 151 14.52 1.08 -2.80
CA ILE A 151 14.39 -0.38 -2.81
C ILE A 151 13.17 -0.85 -2.01
N SER A 152 12.84 -0.17 -0.91
CA SER A 152 11.64 -0.46 -0.12
C SER A 152 10.37 -0.12 -0.91
N ALA A 153 10.37 1.01 -1.64
CA ALA A 153 9.32 1.38 -2.57
C ALA A 153 9.16 0.34 -3.70
N LEU A 154 10.26 -0.12 -4.30
CA LEU A 154 10.21 -1.14 -5.34
C LEU A 154 9.57 -2.45 -4.83
N ILE A 155 9.96 -2.89 -3.63
CA ILE A 155 9.42 -4.10 -3.01
C ILE A 155 7.94 -3.89 -2.64
N LYS A 156 7.57 -2.76 -2.01
CA LYS A 156 6.18 -2.48 -1.62
C LYS A 156 5.25 -2.51 -2.83
N PHE A 157 5.60 -1.81 -3.92
CA PHE A 157 4.78 -1.79 -5.13
C PHE A 157 4.71 -3.14 -5.82
N SER A 158 5.80 -3.90 -5.85
CA SER A 158 5.80 -5.27 -6.39
C SER A 158 4.83 -6.18 -5.63
N LEU A 159 4.86 -6.14 -4.30
CA LEU A 159 3.96 -6.91 -3.44
C LEU A 159 2.50 -6.46 -3.60
N LEU A 160 2.24 -5.16 -3.71
CA LEU A 160 0.88 -4.65 -3.95
C LEU A 160 0.33 -5.07 -5.31
N ILE A 161 1.13 -5.02 -6.36
CA ILE A 161 0.75 -5.50 -7.70
C ILE A 161 0.40 -7.00 -7.64
N LEU A 162 1.21 -7.81 -6.95
CA LEU A 162 0.94 -9.24 -6.77
C LEU A 162 -0.36 -9.49 -5.99
N GLY A 163 -0.58 -8.76 -4.89
CA GLY A 163 -1.79 -8.86 -4.07
C GLY A 163 -3.06 -8.48 -4.83
N ILE A 164 -3.04 -7.32 -5.51
CA ILE A 164 -4.16 -6.82 -6.30
C ILE A 164 -4.43 -7.73 -7.51
N GLY A 165 -3.38 -8.17 -8.22
CA GLY A 165 -3.51 -9.10 -9.33
C GLY A 165 -4.15 -10.43 -8.90
N PHE A 166 -3.73 -10.98 -7.76
CA PHE A 166 -4.35 -12.17 -7.20
C PHE A 166 -5.83 -11.94 -6.83
N PHE A 167 -6.17 -10.80 -6.22
CA PHE A 167 -7.56 -10.47 -5.89
C PHE A 167 -8.47 -10.58 -7.12
N PHE A 168 -8.08 -10.00 -8.25
CA PHE A 168 -8.88 -10.07 -9.48
C PHE A 168 -9.00 -11.50 -10.02
N ILE A 169 -7.90 -12.28 -10.01
CA ILE A 169 -7.94 -13.69 -10.41
C ILE A 169 -8.90 -14.49 -9.51
N ALA A 170 -8.80 -14.32 -8.20
CA ALA A 170 -9.64 -15.00 -7.22
C ALA A 170 -11.12 -14.60 -7.39
N LEU A 171 -11.39 -13.33 -7.71
CA LEU A 171 -12.73 -12.82 -7.95
C LEU A 171 -13.34 -13.45 -9.20
N ILE A 172 -12.59 -13.54 -10.31
CA ILE A 172 -13.02 -14.21 -11.54
C ILE A 172 -13.35 -15.68 -11.27
N LEU A 173 -12.47 -16.40 -10.57
CA LEU A 173 -12.71 -17.80 -10.19
C LEU A 173 -13.97 -17.98 -9.35
N LEU A 174 -14.23 -17.06 -8.42
CA LEU A 174 -15.44 -17.05 -7.61
C LEU A 174 -16.70 -16.83 -8.46
N VAL A 175 -16.68 -15.85 -9.37
CA VAL A 175 -17.80 -15.56 -10.28
C VAL A 175 -18.11 -16.76 -11.17
N ILE A 176 -17.09 -17.40 -11.76
CA ILE A 176 -17.25 -18.62 -12.58
C ILE A 176 -17.92 -19.73 -11.76
N ARG A 177 -17.49 -19.94 -10.51
CA ARG A 177 -18.07 -20.94 -9.61
C ARG A 177 -19.55 -20.64 -9.33
N ILE A 178 -19.89 -19.38 -9.05
CA ILE A 178 -21.27 -18.96 -8.78
C ILE A 178 -22.16 -19.20 -10.00
N ILE A 179 -21.69 -18.85 -11.20
CA ILE A 179 -22.44 -19.05 -12.44
C ILE A 179 -22.67 -20.55 -12.69
N LYS A 180 -21.62 -21.37 -12.59
CA LYS A 180 -21.74 -22.82 -12.79
C LYS A 180 -22.77 -23.45 -11.85
N ASN A 181 -22.75 -23.08 -10.57
CA ASN A 181 -23.68 -23.59 -9.56
C ASN A 181 -25.14 -23.15 -9.78
N ARG A 182 -25.40 -22.11 -10.57
CA ARG A 182 -26.77 -21.67 -10.91
C ARG A 182 -27.31 -22.35 -12.18
N LEU A 183 -26.42 -22.87 -13.02
CA LEU A 183 -26.78 -23.54 -14.28
C LEU A 183 -26.97 -25.07 -14.12
N THR A 184 -26.53 -25.62 -12.99
CA THR A 184 -26.70 -27.03 -12.59
C THR A 184 -27.74 -27.15 -11.51
#